data_AF-A0A2D2PZG8-F1
#
_entry.id   AF-A0A2D2PZG8-F1
#
_cell.length_a   1.000
_cell.length_b   1.000
_cell.length_c   1.000
_cell.angle_alpha   90.00
_cell.angle_beta   90.00
_cell.angle_gamma   90.00
#
_symmetry.space_group_name_H-M   'P 1'
#
loop_
_entity.id
_entity.type
_entity.pdbx_description
1 polymer ?
#
loop_
_entity_poly.entity_id
_entity_poly.type
_entity_poly.pdbx_seq_one_letter_code
_entity_poly.pdbx_strand_id
1 'polypeptide(L)'
;MSKQDIIHQAQEWGWQVTNRGNGRHSTKAVRGNLTISIPGHGDGDELQTGLVHQLLKQLSEPILTELNRKEHQYSQQLIDLLLAGNPYNGSFQEFRIKQELEFYRELAQAQQDEIQRLKMQIQESEEAALELCSNLEYDNQTLVAKVKTLAEERVQLEWFFEQVLSALKQIQFHVGKLESIVNLIPGSVWIKHRLQRQIDHIKRIFDANNLAAAPLQLPRE
;
A
#
# COMPACT_ATOMS: atom_id res chain seq x y z
N MET A 1 65.59 -6.35 -47.72
CA MET A 1 64.73 -7.53 -47.49
C MET A 1 65.26 -8.64 -48.36
N SER A 2 65.58 -9.79 -47.77
CA SER A 2 66.12 -10.91 -48.52
C SER A 2 65.02 -11.58 -49.34
N LYS A 3 65.40 -12.31 -50.38
CA LYS A 3 64.49 -13.15 -51.16
C LYS A 3 63.74 -14.14 -50.27
N GLN A 4 64.42 -14.73 -49.28
CA GLN A 4 63.83 -15.67 -48.32
C GLN A 4 62.72 -15.03 -47.47
N ASP A 5 62.87 -13.76 -47.08
CA ASP A 5 61.83 -13.04 -46.32
C ASP A 5 60.53 -12.89 -47.14
N ILE A 6 60.64 -12.60 -48.44
CA ILE A 6 59.47 -12.49 -49.33
C ILE A 6 58.82 -13.86 -49.55
N ILE A 7 59.63 -14.91 -49.70
CA ILE A 7 59.14 -16.30 -49.83
C ILE A 7 58.37 -16.70 -48.57
N HIS A 8 58.92 -16.42 -47.39
CA HIS A 8 58.25 -16.69 -46.12
C HIS A 8 56.93 -15.92 -46.00
N GLN A 9 56.95 -14.62 -46.29
CA GLN A 9 55.74 -13.79 -46.24
C GLN A 9 54.65 -14.27 -47.22
N ALA A 10 55.04 -14.70 -48.43
CA ALA A 10 54.12 -15.28 -49.40
C ALA A 10 53.47 -16.56 -48.86
N GLN A 11 54.25 -17.45 -48.24
CA GLN A 11 53.74 -18.68 -47.64
C GLN A 11 52.78 -18.42 -46.48
N GLU A 12 53.11 -17.49 -45.58
CA GLU A 12 52.21 -17.06 -44.50
C GLU A 12 50.88 -16.53 -45.03
N TRP A 13 50.92 -15.84 -46.17
CA TRP A 13 49.75 -15.33 -46.87
C TRP A 13 49.04 -16.40 -47.72
N GLY A 14 49.43 -17.66 -47.61
CA GLY A 14 48.80 -18.80 -48.27
C GLY A 14 49.15 -18.97 -49.74
N TRP A 15 50.24 -18.37 -50.21
CA TRP A 15 50.78 -18.63 -51.55
C TRP A 15 51.59 -19.93 -51.57
N GLN A 16 51.40 -20.73 -52.61
CA GLN A 16 52.21 -21.91 -52.87
C GLN A 16 53.49 -21.50 -53.60
N VAL A 17 54.63 -21.66 -52.93
CA VAL A 17 55.93 -21.34 -53.54
C VAL A 17 56.47 -22.58 -54.25
N THR A 18 56.70 -22.46 -55.55
CA THR A 18 57.23 -23.55 -56.38
C THR A 18 58.61 -23.19 -56.91
N ASN A 19 59.57 -24.06 -56.65
CA ASN A 19 60.93 -23.99 -57.18
C ASN A 19 61.04 -24.90 -58.39
N ARG A 20 60.49 -24.49 -59.55
CA ARG A 20 60.66 -25.26 -60.79
C ARG A 20 61.94 -24.85 -61.49
N GLY A 21 63.06 -25.52 -61.18
CA GLY A 21 64.19 -25.61 -62.11
C GLY A 21 65.56 -25.80 -61.47
N ASN A 22 66.26 -26.87 -61.85
CA ASN A 22 67.71 -26.96 -61.70
C ASN A 22 68.36 -25.85 -62.54
N GLY A 23 68.89 -24.83 -61.87
CA GLY A 23 69.98 -23.99 -62.38
C GLY A 23 69.64 -22.73 -63.19
N ARG A 24 68.37 -22.41 -63.53
CA ARG A 24 68.09 -21.22 -64.38
C ARG A 24 66.68 -20.59 -64.32
N HIS A 25 65.82 -20.96 -63.36
CA HIS A 25 64.43 -20.50 -63.31
C HIS A 25 64.08 -19.80 -61.99
N SER A 26 63.30 -18.72 -62.08
CA SER A 26 62.86 -17.88 -60.96
C SER A 26 61.93 -18.64 -60.01
N THR A 27 62.07 -18.39 -58.71
CA THR A 27 61.13 -18.84 -57.68
C THR A 27 59.76 -18.23 -57.98
N LYS A 28 58.67 -18.99 -57.87
CA LYS A 28 57.32 -18.50 -58.17
C LYS A 28 56.36 -18.71 -57.01
N ALA A 29 55.59 -17.70 -56.67
CA ALA A 29 54.44 -17.78 -55.77
C ALA A 29 53.17 -17.96 -56.61
N VAL A 30 52.40 -19.01 -56.31
CA VAL A 30 51.18 -19.38 -57.04
C VAL A 30 49.98 -19.42 -56.10
N ARG A 31 48.86 -18.82 -56.52
CA ARG A 31 47.58 -18.87 -55.81
C ARG A 31 46.44 -18.91 -56.83
N GLY A 32 45.77 -20.05 -56.95
CA GLY A 32 44.79 -20.30 -58.02
C GLY A 32 45.44 -20.14 -59.40
N ASN A 33 44.94 -19.21 -60.21
CA ASN A 33 45.47 -18.90 -61.54
C ASN A 33 46.53 -17.79 -61.52
N LEU A 34 46.83 -17.18 -60.37
CA LEU A 34 47.81 -16.10 -60.25
C LEU A 34 49.20 -16.69 -60.00
N THR A 35 50.18 -16.19 -60.75
CA THR A 35 51.59 -16.59 -60.61
C THR A 35 52.47 -15.35 -60.60
N ILE A 36 53.22 -15.15 -59.52
CA ILE A 36 54.15 -14.04 -59.35
C ILE A 36 55.56 -14.62 -59.28
N SER A 37 56.47 -14.09 -60.11
CA SER A 37 57.87 -14.51 -60.10
C SER A 37 58.66 -13.68 -59.09
N ILE A 38 59.34 -14.34 -58.18
CA ILE A 38 60.25 -13.76 -57.20
C ILE A 38 61.68 -13.87 -57.78
N PRO A 39 62.29 -12.75 -58.20
CA PRO A 39 63.62 -12.73 -58.77
C PRO A 39 64.71 -13.00 -57.71
N GLY A 40 65.90 -13.38 -58.16
CA GLY A 40 67.08 -13.67 -57.32
C GLY A 40 67.67 -15.06 -57.57
N HIS A 41 69.00 -15.15 -57.53
CA HIS A 41 69.82 -16.33 -57.80
C HIS A 41 70.11 -17.16 -56.54
N GLY A 42 69.92 -16.60 -55.34
CA GLY A 42 70.03 -17.30 -54.05
C GLY A 42 69.01 -16.84 -53.01
N ASP A 43 68.78 -17.64 -51.98
CA ASP A 43 67.81 -17.33 -50.91
C ASP A 43 68.23 -16.11 -50.07
N GLY A 44 69.54 -15.86 -49.97
CA GLY A 44 70.13 -14.71 -49.29
C GLY A 44 70.26 -13.45 -50.14
N ASP A 45 69.75 -13.42 -51.38
CA ASP A 45 69.86 -12.24 -52.24
C ASP A 45 69.04 -11.08 -51.68
N GLU A 46 69.68 -9.93 -51.48
CA GLU A 46 68.98 -8.70 -51.12
C GLU A 46 68.30 -8.09 -52.34
N LEU A 47 66.99 -7.90 -52.24
CA LEU A 47 66.20 -7.29 -53.29
C LEU A 47 66.15 -5.77 -53.09
N GLN A 48 66.21 -5.03 -54.21
CA GLN A 48 66.07 -3.57 -54.19
C GLN A 48 64.71 -3.16 -53.59
N THR A 49 64.71 -2.12 -52.75
CA THR A 49 63.52 -1.68 -51.99
C THR A 49 62.27 -1.43 -52.86
N GLY A 50 62.45 -0.86 -54.06
CA GLY A 50 61.33 -0.63 -54.99
C GLY A 50 60.72 -1.94 -55.53
N LEU A 51 61.56 -2.93 -55.81
CA LEU A 51 61.15 -4.25 -56.27
C LEU A 51 60.47 -5.05 -55.15
N VAL A 52 60.97 -4.95 -53.92
CA VAL A 52 60.35 -5.53 -52.72
C VAL A 52 58.94 -5.01 -52.54
N HIS A 53 58.75 -3.68 -52.58
CA HIS A 53 57.44 -3.06 -52.42
C HIS A 53 56.46 -3.50 -53.52
N GLN A 54 56.93 -3.57 -54.77
CA GLN A 54 56.12 -4.04 -55.89
C GLN A 54 55.71 -5.51 -55.72
N LEU A 55 56.63 -6.39 -55.30
CA LEU A 55 56.33 -7.81 -55.08
C LEU A 55 55.35 -8.01 -53.91
N LEU A 56 55.57 -7.33 -52.79
CA LEU A 56 54.66 -7.41 -51.64
C LEU A 56 53.27 -6.90 -52.00
N LYS A 57 53.18 -5.81 -52.78
CA LYS A 57 51.90 -5.31 -53.30
C LYS A 57 51.23 -6.34 -54.22
N GLN A 58 51.96 -6.92 -55.16
CA GLN A 58 51.41 -7.95 -56.06
C GLN A 58 50.92 -9.19 -55.30
N LEU A 59 51.60 -9.57 -54.22
CA LEU A 59 51.23 -10.70 -53.37
C LEU A 59 50.03 -10.39 -52.46
N SER A 60 49.89 -9.17 -51.96
CA SER A 60 48.85 -8.78 -51.01
C SER A 60 47.54 -8.33 -51.67
N GLU A 61 47.60 -7.65 -52.82
CA GLU A 61 46.42 -7.09 -53.50
C GLU A 61 45.30 -8.11 -53.77
N PRO A 62 45.60 -9.34 -54.26
CA PRO A 62 44.55 -10.34 -54.49
C PRO A 62 43.86 -10.80 -53.20
N ILE A 63 44.60 -10.83 -52.10
CA ILE A 63 44.11 -11.25 -50.77
C ILE A 63 43.20 -10.19 -50.20
N LEU A 64 43.63 -8.93 -50.25
CA LEU A 64 42.82 -7.78 -49.82
C LEU A 64 41.54 -7.67 -50.63
N THR A 65 41.61 -7.91 -51.94
CA THR A 65 40.43 -7.92 -52.81
C THR A 65 39.46 -9.04 -52.44
N GLU A 66 39.95 -10.26 -52.15
CA GLU A 66 39.11 -11.38 -51.73
C GLU A 66 38.46 -11.12 -50.36
N LEU A 67 39.21 -10.56 -49.41
CA LEU A 67 38.72 -10.22 -48.08
C LEU A 67 37.66 -9.12 -48.14
N ASN A 68 37.91 -8.03 -48.86
CA ASN A 68 36.93 -6.95 -49.05
C ASN A 68 35.65 -7.48 -49.73
N ARG A 69 35.78 -8.39 -50.69
CA ARG A 69 34.62 -9.03 -51.31
C ARG A 69 33.83 -9.88 -50.32
N LYS A 70 34.51 -10.67 -49.47
CA LYS A 70 33.85 -11.48 -48.43
C LYS A 70 33.18 -10.61 -47.37
N GLU A 71 33.84 -9.55 -46.92
CA GLU A 71 33.28 -8.57 -45.99
C GLU A 71 32.00 -7.95 -46.57
N HIS A 72 32.04 -7.51 -47.83
CA HIS A 72 30.86 -6.98 -48.50
C HIS A 72 29.74 -8.03 -48.63
N GLN A 73 30.08 -9.28 -48.96
CA GLN A 73 29.11 -10.38 -49.03
C GLN A 73 28.46 -10.69 -47.68
N TYR A 74 29.24 -10.75 -46.59
CA TYR A 74 28.69 -11.00 -45.26
C TYR A 74 27.87 -9.81 -44.76
N SER A 75 28.32 -8.59 -45.03
CA SER A 75 27.56 -7.38 -44.69
C SER A 75 26.23 -7.37 -45.42
N GLN A 76 26.22 -7.72 -46.71
CA GLN A 76 25.00 -7.83 -47.49
C GLN A 76 24.09 -8.95 -46.97
N GLN A 77 24.63 -10.12 -46.63
CA GLN A 77 23.85 -11.20 -46.01
C GLN A 77 23.24 -10.80 -44.67
N LEU A 78 23.97 -10.00 -43.86
CA LEU A 78 23.50 -9.51 -42.58
C LEU A 78 22.40 -8.45 -42.76
N ILE A 79 22.58 -7.54 -43.73
CA ILE A 79 21.56 -6.58 -44.14
C ILE A 79 20.32 -7.31 -44.67
N ASP A 80 20.49 -8.32 -45.52
CA ASP A 80 19.40 -9.12 -46.06
C ASP A 80 18.69 -9.89 -44.93
N LEU A 81 19.40 -10.41 -43.93
CA LEU A 81 18.80 -11.02 -42.73
C LEU A 81 18.00 -10.03 -41.88
N LEU A 82 18.45 -8.78 -41.79
CA LEU A 82 17.77 -7.72 -41.06
C LEU A 82 16.56 -7.16 -41.83
N LEU A 83 16.69 -6.98 -43.15
CA LEU A 83 15.68 -6.37 -44.03
C LEU A 83 14.65 -7.36 -44.54
N ALA A 84 15.00 -8.64 -44.75
CA ALA A 84 14.07 -9.67 -45.17
C ALA A 84 13.03 -10.03 -44.10
N GLY A 85 13.02 -9.33 -42.96
CA GLY A 85 12.00 -9.47 -41.93
C GLY A 85 11.98 -10.89 -41.42
N ASN A 86 12.95 -11.23 -40.56
CA ASN A 86 13.03 -12.55 -39.96
C ASN A 86 11.66 -12.90 -39.33
N PRO A 87 10.89 -13.87 -39.86
CA PRO A 87 9.55 -14.19 -39.36
C PRO A 87 9.59 -14.69 -37.90
N TYR A 88 10.79 -15.06 -37.43
CA TYR A 88 11.04 -15.48 -36.06
C TYR A 88 11.10 -14.33 -35.04
N ASN A 89 11.52 -13.12 -35.42
CA ASN A 89 11.54 -11.97 -34.49
C ASN A 89 10.14 -11.43 -34.19
N GLY A 90 9.24 -11.44 -35.19
CA GLY A 90 7.82 -11.17 -34.98
C GLY A 90 7.19 -12.19 -34.04
N SER A 91 7.39 -13.49 -34.29
CA SER A 91 6.80 -14.55 -33.46
C SER A 91 7.24 -14.52 -31.98
N PHE A 92 8.51 -14.15 -31.71
CA PHE A 92 9.04 -14.14 -30.34
C PHE A 92 8.60 -12.89 -29.57
N GLN A 93 8.57 -11.72 -30.21
CA GLN A 93 7.98 -10.51 -29.61
C GLN A 93 6.48 -10.66 -29.40
N GLU A 94 5.77 -11.23 -30.38
CA GLU A 94 4.33 -11.46 -30.30
C GLU A 94 3.98 -12.51 -29.23
N PHE A 95 4.82 -13.53 -29.03
CA PHE A 95 4.71 -14.47 -27.92
C PHE A 95 4.90 -13.78 -26.55
N ARG A 96 5.94 -12.93 -26.39
CA ARG A 96 6.15 -12.18 -25.14
C ARG A 96 4.97 -11.25 -24.84
N ILE A 97 4.48 -10.52 -25.85
CA ILE A 97 3.35 -9.61 -25.69
C ILE A 97 2.08 -10.38 -25.30
N LYS A 98 1.83 -11.56 -25.88
CA LYS A 98 0.70 -12.41 -25.50
C LYS A 98 0.79 -12.88 -24.05
N GLN A 99 1.96 -13.33 -23.62
CA GLN A 99 2.19 -13.74 -22.23
C GLN A 99 1.96 -12.59 -21.25
N GLU A 100 2.46 -11.40 -21.59
CA GLU A 100 2.31 -10.21 -20.76
C GLU A 100 0.85 -9.75 -20.70
N LEU A 101 0.11 -9.83 -21.82
CA LEU A 101 -1.33 -9.59 -21.86
C LEU A 101 -2.13 -10.60 -21.03
N GLU A 102 -1.77 -11.89 -21.07
CA GLU A 102 -2.38 -12.91 -20.22
C GLU A 102 -2.16 -12.62 -18.74
N PHE A 103 -0.93 -12.28 -18.36
CA PHE A 103 -0.60 -11.87 -17.00
C PHE A 103 -1.43 -10.65 -16.55
N TYR A 104 -1.51 -9.60 -17.38
CA TYR A 104 -2.31 -8.43 -17.05
C TYR A 104 -3.80 -8.74 -16.97
N ARG A 105 -4.30 -9.69 -17.77
CA ARG A 105 -5.69 -10.13 -17.73
C ARG A 105 -6.01 -10.87 -16.44
N GLU A 106 -5.14 -11.79 -16.01
CA GLU A 106 -5.26 -12.49 -14.73
C GLU A 106 -5.21 -11.51 -13.56
N LEU A 107 -4.28 -10.55 -13.59
CA LEU A 107 -4.18 -9.52 -12.56
C LEU A 107 -5.43 -8.65 -12.49
N ALA A 108 -5.96 -8.21 -13.65
CA ALA A 108 -7.18 -7.42 -13.70
C ALA A 108 -8.39 -8.20 -13.18
N GLN A 109 -8.45 -9.50 -13.45
CA GLN A 109 -9.52 -10.36 -12.94
C GLN A 109 -9.42 -10.57 -11.43
N ALA A 110 -8.22 -10.83 -10.90
CA ALA A 110 -8.00 -10.90 -9.46
C ALA A 110 -8.35 -9.59 -8.74
N GLN A 111 -8.01 -8.45 -9.33
CA GLN A 111 -8.41 -7.13 -8.81
C GLN A 111 -9.93 -6.93 -8.85
N GLN A 112 -10.59 -7.37 -9.91
CA GLN A 112 -12.04 -7.27 -10.03
C GLN A 112 -12.76 -8.13 -8.98
N ASP A 113 -12.27 -9.35 -8.73
CA ASP A 113 -12.81 -10.25 -7.71
C ASP A 113 -12.62 -9.65 -6.30
N GLU A 114 -11.45 -9.06 -6.02
CA GLU A 114 -11.20 -8.39 -4.75
C GLU A 114 -12.08 -7.15 -4.56
N ILE A 115 -12.31 -6.36 -5.61
CA ILE A 115 -13.25 -5.23 -5.57
C ILE A 115 -14.67 -5.71 -5.27
N GLN A 116 -15.12 -6.82 -5.88
CA GLN A 116 -16.44 -7.38 -5.59
C GLN A 116 -16.54 -7.87 -4.14
N ARG A 117 -15.49 -8.53 -3.64
CA ARG A 117 -15.43 -8.98 -2.26
C ARG A 117 -15.51 -7.82 -1.26
N LEU A 118 -14.71 -6.78 -1.48
CA LEU A 118 -14.71 -5.58 -0.63
C LEU A 118 -16.05 -4.87 -0.67
N LYS A 119 -16.72 -4.82 -1.83
CA LYS A 119 -18.08 -4.26 -1.93
C LYS A 119 -19.09 -5.02 -1.08
N MET A 120 -19.05 -6.36 -1.11
CA MET A 120 -19.92 -7.17 -0.26
C MET A 120 -19.63 -6.93 1.24
N GLN A 121 -18.36 -6.89 1.64
CA GLN A 121 -17.98 -6.62 3.03
C GLN A 121 -18.42 -5.23 3.51
N ILE A 122 -18.30 -4.21 2.65
CA ILE A 122 -18.78 -2.86 2.97
C ILE A 122 -20.29 -2.88 3.15
N GLN A 123 -21.03 -3.52 2.25
CA GLN A 123 -22.49 -3.61 2.36
C GLN A 123 -22.92 -4.33 3.64
N GLU A 124 -22.33 -5.48 3.96
CA GLU A 124 -22.62 -6.22 5.20
C GLU A 124 -22.30 -5.37 6.45
N SER A 125 -21.18 -4.62 6.42
CA SER A 125 -20.81 -3.74 7.52
C SER A 125 -21.75 -2.54 7.65
N GLU A 126 -22.24 -1.98 6.54
CA GLU A 126 -23.20 -0.87 6.54
C GLU A 126 -24.56 -1.33 7.07
N GLU A 127 -25.04 -2.51 6.66
CA GLU A 127 -26.27 -3.11 7.16
C GLU A 127 -26.19 -3.36 8.68
N ALA A 128 -25.08 -3.95 9.16
CA ALA A 128 -24.86 -4.16 10.59
C ALA A 128 -24.77 -2.84 11.39
N ALA A 129 -24.13 -1.82 10.82
CA ALA A 129 -24.04 -0.51 11.45
C ALA A 129 -25.42 0.18 11.53
N LEU A 130 -26.24 0.06 10.49
CA LEU A 130 -27.60 0.59 10.47
C LEU A 130 -28.49 -0.09 11.51
N GLU A 131 -28.40 -1.42 11.64
CA GLU A 131 -29.13 -2.17 12.66
C GLU A 131 -28.73 -1.71 14.08
N LEU A 132 -27.42 -1.58 14.34
CA LEU A 132 -26.93 -1.09 15.62
C LEU A 132 -27.44 0.33 15.93
N CYS A 133 -27.40 1.24 14.96
CA CYS A 133 -27.93 2.59 15.12
C CYS A 133 -29.43 2.58 15.43
N SER A 134 -30.21 1.76 14.73
CA SER A 134 -31.65 1.64 14.97
C SER A 134 -31.97 1.14 16.39
N ASN A 135 -31.23 0.13 16.86
CA ASN A 135 -31.37 -0.40 18.22
C ASN A 135 -31.00 0.67 19.28
N LEU A 136 -29.90 1.40 19.06
CA LEU A 136 -29.50 2.48 19.97
C LEU A 136 -30.50 3.63 19.99
N GLU A 137 -31.09 3.99 18.85
CA GLU A 137 -32.15 4.99 18.78
C GLU A 137 -33.39 4.55 19.56
N TYR A 138 -33.79 3.28 19.42
CA TYR A 138 -34.91 2.72 20.17
C TYR A 138 -34.67 2.71 21.69
N ASP A 139 -33.48 2.28 22.11
CA ASP A 139 -33.08 2.27 23.52
C ASP A 139 -33.05 3.69 24.08
N ASN A 140 -32.53 4.65 23.32
CA ASN A 140 -32.49 6.06 23.71
C ASN A 140 -33.90 6.64 23.86
N GLN A 141 -34.80 6.38 22.91
CA GLN A 141 -36.21 6.78 23.03
C GLN A 141 -36.87 6.18 24.28
N THR A 142 -36.58 4.91 24.57
CA THR A 142 -37.10 4.22 25.76
C THR A 142 -36.57 4.84 27.05
N LEU A 143 -35.28 5.16 27.10
CA LEU A 143 -34.65 5.83 28.24
C LEU A 143 -35.20 7.25 28.43
N VAL A 144 -35.36 8.02 27.36
CA VAL A 144 -35.94 9.37 27.40
C VAL A 144 -37.37 9.31 27.95
N ALA A 145 -38.18 8.36 27.48
CA ALA A 145 -39.53 8.15 28.01
C ALA A 145 -39.51 7.84 29.51
N LYS A 146 -38.63 6.92 29.94
CA LYS A 146 -38.50 6.54 31.35
C LYS A 146 -38.04 7.71 32.23
N VAL A 147 -37.06 8.49 31.77
CA VAL A 147 -36.59 9.71 32.48
C VAL A 147 -37.72 10.72 32.61
N LYS A 148 -38.53 10.92 31.57
CA LYS A 148 -39.68 11.80 31.62
C LYS A 148 -40.71 11.34 32.65
N THR A 149 -41.06 10.06 32.67
CA THR A 149 -42.00 9.51 33.67
C THR A 149 -41.47 9.70 35.09
N LEU A 150 -40.19 9.38 35.33
CA LEU A 150 -39.59 9.58 36.66
C LEU A 150 -39.55 11.06 37.07
N ALA A 151 -39.32 11.97 36.13
CA ALA A 151 -39.36 13.40 36.41
C ALA A 151 -40.78 13.87 36.78
N GLU A 152 -41.81 13.37 36.09
CA GLU A 152 -43.21 13.65 36.40
C GLU A 152 -43.62 13.10 37.77
N GLU A 153 -43.24 11.85 38.09
CA GLU A 153 -43.46 11.24 39.41
C GLU A 153 -42.78 12.04 40.52
N ARG A 154 -41.55 12.49 40.30
CA ARG A 154 -40.82 13.32 41.26
C ARG A 154 -41.56 14.63 41.54
N VAL A 155 -42.04 15.32 40.49
CA VAL A 155 -42.79 16.58 40.66
C VAL A 155 -44.09 16.35 41.45
N GLN A 156 -44.80 15.25 41.19
CA GLN A 156 -46.01 14.90 41.94
C GLN A 156 -45.71 14.61 43.42
N LEU A 157 -44.63 13.88 43.70
CA LEU A 157 -44.17 13.61 45.05
C LEU A 157 -43.77 14.91 45.78
N GLU A 158 -43.00 15.78 45.15
CA GLU A 158 -42.61 17.07 45.71
C GLU A 158 -43.85 17.91 46.07
N TRP A 159 -44.82 18.00 45.16
CA TRP A 159 -46.10 18.69 45.42
C TRP A 159 -46.87 18.06 46.59
N PHE A 160 -46.96 16.73 46.66
CA PHE A 160 -47.63 16.04 47.76
C PHE A 160 -46.92 16.30 49.10
N PHE A 161 -45.59 16.26 49.13
CA PHE A 161 -44.82 16.58 50.33
C PHE A 161 -45.03 18.02 50.79
N GLU A 162 -45.11 18.99 49.86
CA GLU A 162 -45.45 20.37 50.21
C GLU A 162 -46.81 20.49 50.87
N GLN A 163 -47.82 19.75 50.39
CA GLN A 163 -49.14 19.72 51.01
C GLN A 163 -49.11 19.13 52.43
N VAL A 164 -48.43 18.00 52.61
CA VAL A 164 -48.27 17.36 53.91
C VAL A 164 -47.55 18.30 54.88
N LEU A 165 -46.48 18.95 54.44
CA LEU A 165 -45.71 19.89 55.24
C LEU A 165 -46.54 21.12 55.62
N SER A 166 -47.36 21.63 54.72
CA SER A 166 -48.33 22.71 54.99
C SER A 166 -49.35 22.29 56.05
N ALA A 167 -49.95 21.10 55.92
CA ALA A 167 -50.91 20.56 56.89
C ALA A 167 -50.27 20.37 58.28
N LEU A 168 -49.04 19.85 58.34
CA LEU A 168 -48.30 19.70 59.60
C LEU A 168 -48.02 21.06 60.26
N LYS A 169 -47.62 22.08 59.48
CA LYS A 169 -47.45 23.46 59.98
C LYS A 169 -48.76 24.02 60.56
N GLN A 170 -49.90 23.77 59.91
CA GLN A 170 -51.20 24.18 60.43
C GLN A 170 -51.55 23.47 61.75
N ILE A 171 -51.31 22.16 61.85
CA ILE A 171 -51.52 21.42 63.09
C ILE A 171 -50.63 21.98 64.21
N GLN A 172 -49.35 22.21 63.93
CA GLN A 172 -48.41 22.80 64.91
C GLN A 172 -48.90 24.18 65.40
N PHE A 173 -49.40 25.02 64.49
CA PHE A 173 -49.99 26.31 64.84
C PHE A 173 -51.23 26.18 65.75
N HIS A 174 -52.13 25.25 65.44
CA HIS A 174 -53.30 24.99 66.27
C HIS A 174 -52.94 24.44 67.66
N VAL A 175 -51.92 23.58 67.76
CA VAL A 175 -51.39 23.11 69.05
C VAL A 175 -50.86 24.28 69.88
N GLY A 176 -50.14 25.23 69.27
CA GLY A 176 -49.68 26.46 69.94
C GLY A 176 -50.84 27.36 70.42
N LYS A 177 -51.93 27.44 69.65
CA LYS A 177 -53.16 28.13 70.10
C LYS A 177 -53.81 27.44 71.29
N LEU A 178 -53.92 26.11 71.26
CA LEU A 178 -54.48 25.33 72.37
C LEU A 178 -53.68 25.53 73.65
N GLU A 179 -52.35 25.58 73.56
CA GLU A 179 -51.48 25.88 74.70
C GLU A 179 -51.78 27.25 75.29
N SER A 180 -51.88 28.27 74.44
CA SER A 180 -52.26 29.63 74.86
C SER A 180 -53.61 29.64 75.60
N ILE A 181 -54.60 28.90 75.10
CA ILE A 181 -55.93 28.79 75.73
C ILE A 181 -55.86 28.06 77.07
N VAL A 182 -55.18 26.91 77.14
CA VAL A 182 -55.00 26.13 78.38
C VAL A 182 -54.32 26.97 79.46
N ASN A 183 -53.41 27.87 79.06
CA ASN A 183 -52.75 28.78 79.99
C ASN A 183 -53.67 29.84 80.61
N LEU A 184 -54.75 30.21 79.93
CA LEU A 184 -55.72 31.23 80.36
C LEU A 184 -56.86 30.68 81.23
N ILE A 185 -56.99 29.36 81.42
CA ILE A 185 -58.06 28.76 82.23
C ILE A 185 -57.86 29.11 83.72
N PRO A 186 -58.79 29.84 84.38
CA PRO A 186 -58.67 30.15 85.79
C PRO A 186 -59.05 28.97 86.70
N GLY A 187 -58.39 28.85 87.85
CA GLY A 187 -58.92 28.12 89.02
C GLY A 187 -58.93 26.58 88.99
N SER A 188 -58.48 25.90 87.93
CA SER A 188 -58.50 24.43 87.84
C SER A 188 -57.13 23.83 87.52
N VAL A 189 -56.25 23.81 88.53
CA VAL A 189 -54.84 23.34 88.42
C VAL A 189 -54.74 21.93 87.84
N TRP A 190 -55.63 21.01 88.24
CA TRP A 190 -55.60 19.62 87.78
C TRP A 190 -55.96 19.47 86.28
N ILE A 191 -56.99 20.21 85.83
CA ILE A 191 -57.43 20.20 84.42
C ILE A 191 -56.34 20.83 83.54
N LYS A 192 -55.79 21.97 83.98
CA LYS A 192 -54.67 22.64 83.29
C LYS A 192 -53.45 21.72 83.15
N HIS A 193 -53.03 21.07 84.23
CA HIS A 193 -51.88 20.15 84.19
C HIS A 193 -52.13 18.94 83.27
N ARG A 194 -53.33 18.36 83.28
CA ARG A 194 -53.68 17.23 82.40
C ARG A 194 -53.66 17.63 80.92
N LEU A 195 -54.22 18.78 80.57
CA LEU A 195 -54.21 19.29 79.19
C LEU A 195 -52.81 19.69 78.75
N GLN A 196 -52.03 20.34 79.61
CA GLN A 196 -50.64 20.71 79.31
C GLN A 196 -49.78 19.47 79.02
N ARG A 197 -49.92 18.40 79.81
CA ARG A 197 -49.20 17.14 79.54
C ARG A 197 -49.52 16.56 78.15
N GLN A 198 -50.75 16.68 77.66
CA GLN A 198 -51.13 16.23 76.32
C GLN A 198 -50.53 17.11 75.23
N ILE A 199 -50.53 18.43 75.43
CA ILE A 199 -49.89 19.39 74.51
C ILE A 199 -48.38 19.15 74.44
N ASP A 200 -47.72 18.98 75.59
CA ASP A 200 -46.29 18.68 75.66
C ASP A 200 -45.97 17.35 74.97
N HIS A 201 -46.84 16.34 75.08
CA HIS A 201 -46.68 15.07 74.38
C HIS A 201 -46.74 15.26 72.86
N ILE A 202 -47.73 16.01 72.36
CA ILE A 202 -47.87 16.30 70.93
C ILE A 202 -46.66 17.10 70.43
N LYS A 203 -46.20 18.11 71.17
CA LYS A 203 -45.00 18.90 70.83
C LYS A 203 -43.75 18.04 70.73
N ARG A 204 -43.53 17.12 71.69
CA ARG A 204 -42.41 16.17 71.63
C ARG A 204 -42.42 15.30 70.37
N ILE A 205 -43.60 14.92 69.88
CA ILE A 205 -43.72 14.17 68.61
C ILE A 205 -43.26 15.05 67.44
N PHE A 206 -43.62 16.34 67.40
CA PHE A 206 -43.14 17.25 66.36
C PHE A 206 -41.63 17.52 66.47
N ASP A 207 -41.11 17.75 67.68
CA ASP A 207 -39.69 18.05 67.89
C ASP A 207 -38.78 16.86 67.55
N ALA A 208 -39.19 15.64 67.91
CA ALA A 208 -38.47 14.41 67.54
C ALA A 208 -38.40 14.21 66.02
N ASN A 209 -39.47 14.58 65.30
CA ASN A 209 -39.52 14.44 63.84
C ASN A 209 -38.88 15.64 63.10
N ASN A 210 -38.83 16.83 63.70
CA ASN A 210 -38.09 17.98 63.17
C ASN A 210 -36.57 17.80 63.25
N LEU A 211 -36.05 17.08 64.27
CA LEU A 211 -34.62 16.74 64.37
C LEU A 211 -34.17 15.63 63.41
N ALA A 212 -35.11 14.86 62.84
CA ALA A 212 -34.85 13.87 61.79
C ALA A 212 -34.82 14.48 60.38
N ALA A 213 -35.21 15.75 60.22
CA ALA A 213 -35.15 16.51 58.97
C ALA A 213 -33.76 17.12 58.70
N ALA A 214 -32.68 16.36 58.96
CA ALA A 214 -31.42 16.64 58.29
C ALA A 214 -31.68 16.51 56.78
N PRO A 215 -31.23 17.47 55.95
CA PRO A 215 -31.56 17.45 54.54
C PRO A 215 -31.09 16.12 53.95
N LEU A 216 -32.00 15.37 53.34
CA LEU A 216 -31.68 14.31 52.40
C LEU A 216 -30.80 14.96 51.32
N GLN A 217 -29.47 14.88 51.50
CA GLN A 217 -28.52 15.14 50.46
C GLN A 217 -28.75 14.04 49.42
N LEU A 218 -29.57 14.35 48.42
CA LEU A 218 -29.57 13.58 47.19
C LEU A 218 -28.13 13.54 46.68
N PRO A 219 -27.58 12.36 46.32
CA PRO A 219 -26.28 12.28 45.70
C PRO A 219 -26.31 13.15 44.45
N ARG A 220 -25.41 14.14 44.39
CA ARG A 220 -25.10 14.82 43.14
C ARG A 220 -24.16 13.87 42.39
N GLU A 221 -24.69 13.20 41.38
CA GLU A 221 -23.91 12.64 40.27
C GLU A 221 -23.91 13.64 39.12
#